data_AF-A0A8J7UCC3-F1
#
_entry.id   AF-A0A8J7UCC3-F1
#
_cell.length_a   1.000
_cell.length_b   1.000
_cell.length_c   1.000
_cell.angle_alpha   90.00
_cell.angle_beta   90.00
_cell.angle_gamma   90.00
#
_symmetry.space_group_name_H-M   'P 1'
#
loop_
_entity.id
_entity.type
_entity.pdbx_description
1 polymer ?
#
loop_
_entity_poly.entity_id
_entity_poly.type
_entity_poly.pdbx_seq_one_letter_code
_entity_poly.pdbx_strand_id
1 'polypeptide(L)' 'MSRTTIQLDEETRKLLERVKAEMGVASYAEAIRLLVKQLKSIDRSERGSLPKLEAFRREKLDRFDR' A
#
# COMPACT_ATOMS: atom_id res chain seq x y z
N MET A 1 -17.48 13.28 14.30
CA MET A 1 -17.28 12.47 13.08
C MET A 1 -18.59 12.45 12.31
N SER A 2 -18.59 12.83 11.03
CA SER A 2 -19.76 12.74 10.17
C SER A 2 -20.00 11.29 9.76
N ARG A 3 -21.20 10.76 10.04
CA ARG A 3 -21.59 9.43 9.59
C ARG A 3 -22.26 9.57 8.23
N THR A 4 -21.67 8.96 7.22
CA THR A 4 -22.20 8.93 5.86
C THR A 4 -22.50 7.50 5.49
N THR A 5 -23.70 7.25 4.97
CA THR A 5 -24.08 5.95 4.44
C THR A 5 -23.90 5.97 2.92
N ILE A 6 -23.28 4.93 2.38
CA ILE A 6 -23.05 4.75 0.95
C ILE A 6 -23.84 3.52 0.53
N GLN A 7 -24.61 3.63 -0.55
CA GLN A 7 -25.26 2.47 -1.15
C GLN A 7 -24.27 1.73 -2.03
N LEU A 8 -24.25 0.40 -1.91
CA LEU A 8 -23.37 -0.50 -2.64
C LEU A 8 -24.22 -1.58 -3.30
N ASP A 9 -23.79 -2.05 -4.46
CA ASP A 9 -24.34 -3.27 -5.03
C ASP A 9 -23.90 -4.50 -4.21
N GLU A 10 -24.63 -5.60 -4.40
CA GLU A 10 -24.44 -6.82 -3.62
C GLU A 10 -23.08 -7.51 -3.91
N GLU A 11 -22.55 -7.36 -5.12
CA GLU A 11 -21.26 -7.95 -5.49
C GLU A 11 -20.10 -7.21 -4.81
N THR A 12 -20.12 -5.88 -4.86
CA THR A 12 -19.16 -5.02 -4.16
C THR A 12 -19.20 -5.26 -2.65
N ARG A 13 -20.39 -5.44 -2.07
CA ARG A 13 -20.52 -5.79 -0.65
C ARG A 13 -19.84 -7.11 -0.31
N LYS A 14 -20.04 -8.17 -1.12
CA LYS A 14 -19.40 -9.48 -0.91
C LYS A 14 -17.88 -9.39 -1.04
N LEU A 15 -17.38 -8.59 -1.99
CA LEU A 15 -15.95 -8.35 -2.14
C LEU A 15 -15.36 -7.66 -0.90
N LEU A 16 -16.02 -6.62 -0.39
CA LEU A 16 -15.57 -5.92 0.82
C LEU A 16 -15.53 -6.83 2.06
N GLU A 17 -16.50 -7.75 2.21
CA GLU A 17 -16.47 -8.75 3.28
C GLU A 17 -15.29 -9.71 3.16
N ARG A 18 -15.02 -10.21 1.95
CA ARG A 18 -13.86 -11.08 1.70
C ARG A 18 -12.55 -10.37 2.01
N VAL A 19 -12.37 -9.16 1.49
CA VAL A 19 -11.17 -8.35 1.75
C VAL A 19 -11.01 -8.09 3.24
N LYS A 20 -12.09 -7.74 3.95
CA LYS A 20 -12.05 -7.53 5.39
C LYS A 20 -11.59 -8.77 6.14
N ALA A 21 -12.09 -9.95 5.77
CA ALA A 21 -11.72 -11.23 6.37
C ALA A 21 -10.26 -11.60 6.06
N GLU A 22 -9.83 -11.48 4.79
CA GLU A 22 -8.47 -11.78 4.34
C GLU A 22 -7.43 -10.87 5.01
N MET A 23 -7.76 -9.58 5.19
CA MET A 23 -6.88 -8.62 5.85
C MET A 23 -6.95 -8.67 7.39
N GLY A 24 -7.92 -9.40 7.95
CA GLY A 24 -8.09 -9.54 9.41
C GLY A 24 -8.44 -8.23 10.13
N VAL A 25 -9.13 -7.30 9.47
CA VAL A 25 -9.42 -5.96 10.00
C VAL A 25 -10.84 -5.79 10.54
N ALA A 26 -11.02 -4.86 11.47
CA ALA A 26 -12.29 -4.69 12.17
C ALA A 26 -13.35 -3.94 11.33
N SER A 27 -12.92 -3.09 10.38
CA SER A 27 -13.82 -2.25 9.60
C SER A 27 -13.46 -2.17 8.11
N TYR A 28 -14.45 -1.93 7.25
CA TYR A 28 -14.19 -1.71 5.83
C TYR A 28 -13.37 -0.44 5.58
N ALA A 29 -13.52 0.59 6.42
CA ALA A 29 -12.72 1.81 6.32
C ALA A 29 -11.23 1.52 6.52
N GLU A 30 -10.90 0.62 7.44
CA GLU A 30 -9.53 0.15 7.68
C GLU A 30 -9.01 -0.69 6.51
N ALA A 31 -9.84 -1.62 6.00
CA ALA A 31 -9.52 -2.40 4.80
C ALA A 31 -9.19 -1.50 3.60
N ILE A 32 -10.05 -0.52 3.31
CA ILE A 32 -9.86 0.42 2.20
C ILE A 32 -8.58 1.25 2.39
N ARG A 33 -8.29 1.72 3.62
CA ARG A 33 -7.05 2.47 3.90
C ARG A 33 -5.81 1.63 3.63
N LEU A 34 -5.82 0.36 4.02
CA LEU A 34 -4.71 -0.55 3.77
C LEU A 34 -4.55 -0.85 2.28
N LEU A 35 -5.63 -1.10 1.55
CA LEU A 35 -5.60 -1.25 0.10
C LEU A 35 -5.04 -0.01 -0.60
N VAL A 36 -5.51 1.18 -0.23
CA VAL A 36 -4.99 2.44 -0.78
C VAL A 36 -3.51 2.60 -0.44
N LYS A 37 -3.08 2.20 0.76
CA LYS A 37 -1.66 2.24 1.16
C LYS A 37 -0.82 1.25 0.35
N GLN A 38 -1.32 0.05 0.08
CA GLN A 38 -0.64 -0.96 -0.76
C GLN A 38 -0.55 -0.51 -2.22
N LEU A 39 -1.62 0.08 -2.77
CA LEU A 39 -1.62 0.64 -4.12
C LEU A 39 -0.69 1.86 -4.25
N LYS A 40 -0.62 2.69 -3.20
CA LYS A 40 0.23 3.90 -3.17
C LYS A 40 1.65 3.62 -2.70
N SER A 41 1.92 2.47 -2.09
CA SER A 41 3.29 1.97 -2.00
C SER A 41 3.66 1.52 -3.41
N ILE A 42 3.93 2.51 -4.26
CA ILE A 42 4.93 2.41 -5.29
C ILE A 42 6.07 1.67 -4.62
N ASP A 43 6.34 0.45 -5.08
CA ASP A 43 7.55 -0.27 -4.69
C ASP A 43 8.67 0.76 -4.79
N ARG A 44 9.47 0.91 -3.74
CA ARG A 44 10.55 1.92 -3.74
C ARG A 44 11.41 1.86 -5.01
N SER A 45 11.37 0.74 -5.75
CA SER A 45 12.05 0.51 -7.01
C SER A 45 11.46 1.20 -8.25
N GLU A 46 10.21 1.69 -8.27
CA GLU A 46 9.69 2.41 -9.47
C GLU A 46 9.96 3.93 -9.44
N ARG A 47 10.61 4.44 -8.39
CA ARG A 47 11.20 5.79 -8.40
C ARG A 47 12.53 5.76 -9.17
N GLY A 48 12.43 5.63 -10.49
CA GLY A 48 13.57 5.62 -11.40
C GLY A 48 13.30 4.67 -12.57
N SER A 49 13.79 5.01 -13.75
CA SER A 49 13.57 4.33 -15.03
C SER A 49 14.06 2.87 -15.13
N LEU A 50 14.43 2.21 -14.02
CA LEU A 50 14.92 0.82 -13.95
C LEU A 50 14.51 0.12 -12.62
N PRO A 51 13.37 -0.60 -12.57
CA PRO A 51 12.86 -1.25 -11.37
C PRO A 51 13.64 -2.50 -10.91
N LYS A 52 14.62 -2.95 -11.70
CA LYS A 52 15.53 -4.09 -11.38
C LYS A 52 16.89 -3.66 -10.84
N LEU A 53 17.12 -2.35 -10.69
CA LEU A 53 18.37 -1.88 -10.09
C LEU A 53 18.31 -2.11 -8.58
N GLU A 54 19.31 -2.78 -8.03
CA GLU A 54 19.50 -2.87 -6.59
C GLU A 54 19.54 -1.46 -5.98
N ALA A 55 18.94 -1.30 -4.80
CA ALA A 55 18.94 -0.04 -4.09
C ALA A 55 20.39 0.45 -3.92
N PHE A 56 20.64 1.73 -4.21
CA PHE A 56 21.98 2.30 -4.09
C PHE A 56 22.55 2.05 -2.69
N ARG A 57 23.64 1.27 -2.61
CA ARG A 57 24.43 1.07 -1.40
C ARG A 57 25.72 1.86 -1.56
N ARG A 58 25.94 2.84 -0.67
CA ARG A 58 27.22 3.55 -0.59
C ARG A 58 28.33 2.57 -0.25
N GLU A 59 29.31 2.44 -1.14
CA GLU A 59 30.51 1.64 -0.89
C GLU A 59 31.44 2.36 0.10
N LYS A 60 32.22 1.59 0.87
CA LYS A 60 33.12 2.14 1.91
C LYS A 60 34.20 3.09 1.34
N LEU A 61 34.50 3.00 0.05
CA LEU A 61 35.50 3.82 -0.64
C LEU A 61 35.04 5.27 -0.90
N ASP A 62 33.77 5.58 -0.62
CA ASP A 62 33.15 6.88 -0.90
C ASP A 62 33.34 7.89 0.25
N ARG A 63 34.14 7.55 1.27
CA ARG A 63 34.57 8.47 2.33
C ARG A 63 35.90 9.10 1.98
N PHE A 64 35.88 10.40 1.69
CA PHE A 64 37.09 11.25 1.66
C PHE A 64 37.51 11.75 3.05
N ASP A 65 37.19 10.98 4.10
CA ASP A 65 37.70 11.28 5.44
C ASP A 65 39.09 10.64 5.54
N ARG A 66 40.10 11.50 5.69
CA ARG A 66 41.54 11.17 5.78
C ARG A 66 41.89 10.18 6.88
#